data_AF-A0A968SR17-F1
#
_entry.id   AF-A0A968SR17-F1
#
_cell.length_a   1.000
_cell.length_b   1.000
_cell.length_c   1.000
_cell.angle_alpha   90.00
_cell.angle_beta   90.00
_cell.angle_gamma   90.00
#
_symmetry.space_group_name_H-M   'P 1'
#
loop_
_entity.id
_entity.type
_entity.pdbx_description
1 polymer ?
#
loop_
_entity_poly.entity_id
_entity_poly.type
_entity_poly.pdbx_seq_one_letter_code
_entity_poly.pdbx_strand_id
1 'polypeptide(L)' 'TDPGYLLVTACDKLHNLRSIWQDRKDVGEAIWERFKGKKEGSLWYYRELGRVMGIHAQAGRIPVVLVTEYEGLLERMR' A
#
# COMPACT_ATOMS: atom_id res chain seq x y z
N THR A 1 -14.12 11.95 8.06
CA THR A 1 -12.95 12.14 7.18
C THR A 1 -13.45 12.56 5.82
N ASP A 2 -12.91 13.64 5.26
CA ASP A 2 -13.31 14.13 3.93
C ASP A 2 -12.89 13.14 2.82
N PRO A 3 -13.75 12.86 1.83
CA PRO A 3 -13.44 11.93 0.73
C PRO A 3 -12.18 12.30 -0.07
N GLY A 4 -11.88 13.59 -0.24
CA GLY A 4 -10.68 14.06 -0.92
C GLY A 4 -9.40 13.65 -0.19
N TYR A 5 -9.37 13.77 1.14
CA TYR A 5 -8.22 13.28 1.93
C TYR A 5 -8.02 11.77 1.81
N LEU A 6 -9.13 11.00 1.76
CA LEU A 6 -9.05 9.55 1.58
C LEU A 6 -8.48 9.18 0.21
N LEU A 7 -8.90 9.87 -0.85
CA LEU A 7 -8.38 9.66 -2.20
C LEU A 7 -6.89 9.99 -2.29
N VAL A 8 -6.47 11.16 -1.77
CA VAL A 8 -5.06 11.56 -1.76
C VAL A 8 -4.21 10.55 -0.99
N THR A 9 -4.70 10.10 0.17
CA THR A 9 -4.01 9.08 0.98
C THR A 9 -3.90 7.74 0.23
N ALA A 10 -4.95 7.29 -0.43
CA ALA A 10 -4.93 6.06 -1.21
C ALA A 10 -3.90 6.12 -2.36
N CYS A 11 -3.89 7.21 -3.11
CA CYS A 11 -2.93 7.45 -4.18
C CYS A 11 -1.49 7.48 -3.67
N ASP A 12 -1.22 8.20 -2.57
CA ASP A 12 0.12 8.26 -1.96
C ASP A 12 0.61 6.86 -1.54
N LYS A 13 -0.22 6.06 -0.88
CA LYS A 13 0.21 4.73 -0.42
C LYS A 13 0.35 3.72 -1.55
N LEU A 14 -0.48 3.79 -2.59
CA LEU A 14 -0.28 3.02 -3.81
C LEU A 14 1.04 3.38 -4.49
N HIS A 15 1.33 4.68 -4.63
CA HIS A 15 2.61 5.15 -5.16
C HIS A 15 3.80 4.63 -4.33
N ASN A 16 3.72 4.74 -3.00
CA ASN A 16 4.77 4.24 -2.11
C ASN A 16 5.00 2.73 -2.27
N LEU A 17 3.94 1.92 -2.37
CA LEU A 17 4.09 0.48 -2.67
C LEU A 17 4.75 0.22 -4.02
N ARG A 18 4.40 0.99 -5.07
CA ARG A 18 5.04 0.88 -6.38
C ARG A 18 6.53 1.19 -6.30
N SER A 19 6.90 2.26 -5.59
CA SER A 19 8.31 2.61 -5.36
C SER A 19 9.05 1.50 -4.62
N ILE A 20 8.49 0.95 -3.55
CA ILE A 20 9.13 -0.15 -2.80
C ILE A 20 9.29 -1.39 -3.68
N TRP A 21 8.28 -1.74 -4.47
CA TRP A 21 8.38 -2.87 -5.39
C TRP A 21 9.51 -2.67 -6.40
N GLN A 22 9.68 -1.46 -6.94
CA GLN A 22 10.73 -1.15 -7.93
C GLN A 22 12.10 -1.24 -7.26
N ASP A 23 12.29 -0.58 -6.12
CA ASP A 23 13.52 -0.67 -5.35
C ASP A 23 13.84 -2.11 -4.96
N ARG A 24 12.85 -2.94 -4.62
CA ARG A 24 13.05 -4.37 -4.30
C ARG A 24 13.61 -5.14 -5.49
N LYS A 25 13.29 -4.75 -6.74
CA LYS A 25 13.90 -5.39 -7.91
C LYS A 25 15.38 -5.07 -8.05
N ASP A 26 15.77 -3.86 -7.66
CA ASP A 26 17.14 -3.39 -7.83
C ASP A 26 18.05 -3.86 -6.68
N VAL A 27 17.58 -3.77 -5.43
CA VAL A 27 18.39 -4.06 -4.23
C VAL A 27 17.94 -5.32 -3.46
N GLY A 28 16.91 -6.02 -3.93
CA GLY A 28 16.39 -7.22 -3.29
C GLY A 28 15.83 -6.96 -1.89
N GLU A 29 16.00 -7.93 -0.99
CA GLU A 29 15.49 -7.88 0.38
C GLU A 29 16.19 -6.82 1.26
N ALA A 30 17.34 -6.27 0.82
CA ALA A 30 18.03 -5.19 1.54
C ALA A 30 17.19 -3.90 1.62
N ILE A 31 16.17 -3.74 0.77
CA ILE A 31 15.23 -2.62 0.84
C ILE A 31 14.58 -2.50 2.22
N TRP A 32 14.30 -3.63 2.87
CA TRP A 32 13.60 -3.67 4.15
C TRP A 32 14.43 -3.11 5.31
N GLU A 33 15.75 -3.02 5.15
CA GLU A 33 16.63 -2.41 6.14
C GLU A 33 16.38 -0.91 6.31
N ARG A 34 15.82 -0.25 5.27
CA ARG A 34 15.43 1.17 5.30
C ARG A 34 14.17 1.42 6.15
N PHE A 35 13.42 0.37 6.50
CA PHE A 35 12.16 0.48 7.22
C PHE A 35 12.32 0.10 8.70
N LYS A 36 11.73 0.91 9.60
CA LYS A 36 11.75 0.64 11.05
C LYS A 36 11.16 -0.72 11.41
N GLY A 37 10.06 -1.10 10.75
CA GLY A 37 9.37 -2.37 10.98
C GLY A 37 9.99 -3.57 10.26
N LYS A 38 11.12 -3.39 9.56
CA LYS A 38 11.72 -4.39 8.65
C LYS A 38 10.67 -4.94 7.68
N LYS A 39 10.86 -6.14 7.13
CA LYS A 39 9.94 -6.71 6.13
C LYS A 39 8.55 -6.94 6.70
N GLU A 40 8.45 -7.72 7.77
CA GLU A 40 7.19 -8.21 8.31
C GLU A 40 6.32 -7.08 8.85
N GLY A 41 6.90 -6.16 9.64
CA GLY A 41 6.18 -5.02 10.19
C GLY A 41 5.72 -4.04 9.11
N SER A 42 6.52 -3.84 8.06
CA SER A 42 6.13 -2.99 6.93
C SER A 42 5.01 -3.64 6.12
N LEU A 43 5.12 -4.93 5.79
CA LEU A 43 4.06 -5.65 5.07
C LEU A 43 2.77 -5.74 5.89
N TRP A 44 2.86 -5.90 7.21
CA TRP A 44 1.71 -5.83 8.10
C TRP A 44 1.04 -4.45 8.06
N TYR A 45 1.82 -3.37 8.15
CA TYR A 45 1.31 -2.01 8.07
C TYR A 45 0.57 -1.75 6.74
N TYR A 46 1.18 -2.12 5.62
CA TYR A 46 0.54 -1.98 4.30
C TYR A 46 -0.68 -2.90 4.15
N ARG A 47 -0.72 -4.06 4.81
CA ARG A 47 -1.91 -4.91 4.82
C ARG A 47 -3.08 -4.27 5.56
N GLU A 48 -2.84 -3.71 6.75
CA GLU A 48 -3.89 -3.02 7.51
C GLU A 48 -4.39 -1.76 6.78
N LEU A 49 -3.49 -1.03 6.12
CA LEU A 49 -3.89 0.06 5.24
C LEU A 49 -4.82 -0.42 4.11
N GLY A 50 -4.46 -1.50 3.42
CA GLY A 50 -5.31 -2.08 2.37
C GLY A 50 -6.71 -2.45 2.89
N ARG A 51 -6.78 -3.07 4.07
CA ARG A 51 -8.04 -3.40 4.74
C ARG A 51 -8.91 -2.17 5.00
N VAL A 52 -8.32 -1.09 5.52
CA VAL A 52 -9.05 0.17 5.78
C VAL A 52 -9.49 0.83 4.48
N MET A 53 -8.65 0.82 3.44
CA MET A 53 -9.01 1.33 2.12
C MET A 53 -10.17 0.54 1.50
N GLY A 54 -10.18 -0.79 1.67
CA GLY A 54 -11.27 -1.66 1.22
C GLY A 54 -12.62 -1.30 1.84
N ILE A 55 -12.65 -1.01 3.16
CA ILE A 55 -13.86 -0.53 3.84
C ILE A 55 -14.35 0.78 3.23
N HIS A 56 -13.44 1.71 2.94
CA HIS A 56 -13.79 2.99 2.33
C HIS A 56 -14.22 2.86 0.86
N ALA A 57 -13.66 1.90 0.11
CA ALA A 57 -14.10 1.60 -1.25
C ALA A 57 -15.50 0.98 -1.29
N GLN A 58 -15.81 0.04 -0.38
CA GLN A 58 -17.16 -0.51 -0.22
C GLN A 58 -18.20 0.56 0.12
N ALA A 59 -17.80 1.58 0.89
CA ALA A 59 -18.63 2.73 1.20
C ALA A 59 -18.68 3.81 0.08
N GLY A 60 -18.09 3.55 -1.10
CA GLY A 60 -18.08 4.48 -2.23
C GLY A 60 -17.23 5.73 -2.03
N ARG A 61 -16.34 5.76 -1.03
CA ARG A 61 -15.51 6.93 -0.69
C ARG A 61 -14.17 6.97 -1.41
N ILE A 62 -13.72 5.83 -1.94
CA ILE A 62 -12.49 5.68 -2.71
C ILE A 62 -12.80 4.78 -3.91
N PRO A 63 -12.28 5.06 -5.11
CA PRO A 63 -12.41 4.16 -6.26
C PRO A 63 -11.87 2.76 -5.96
N VAL A 64 -12.68 1.72 -6.17
CA VAL A 64 -12.31 0.31 -5.92
C VAL A 64 -11.06 -0.11 -6.71
N VAL A 65 -10.86 0.45 -7.90
CA VAL A 65 -9.68 0.16 -8.75
C VAL A 65 -8.35 0.48 -8.05
N LEU A 66 -8.30 1.52 -7.22
CA LEU A 66 -7.09 1.86 -6.46
C LEU A 66 -6.78 0.79 -5.41
N VAL A 67 -7.82 0.26 -4.76
CA VAL A 67 -7.67 -0.78 -3.74
C VAL A 67 -7.29 -2.10 -4.39
N THR A 68 -7.92 -2.48 -5.49
CA THR A 68 -7.57 -3.71 -6.23
C THR A 68 -6.13 -3.69 -6.70
N GLU A 69 -5.65 -2.56 -7.23
CA GLU A 69 -4.25 -2.47 -7.65
C GLU A 69 -3.29 -2.53 -6.45
N TYR A 70 -3.61 -1.80 -5.39
CA TYR A 70 -2.84 -1.80 -4.14
C TYR A 70 -2.68 -3.23 -3.58
N GLU A 71 -3.77 -3.97 -3.47
CA GLU A 71 -3.77 -5.35 -2.98
C GLU A 71 -2.98 -6.28 -3.90
N GLY A 72 -3.18 -6.17 -5.22
CA GLY A 72 -2.44 -6.96 -6.20
C GLY A 72 -0.93 -6.71 -6.15
N LEU A 73 -0.51 -5.48 -5.87
CA LEU A 73 0.90 -5.14 -5.70
C LEU A 73 1.47 -5.65 -4.37
N LEU A 74 0.69 -5.52 -3.28
CA LEU A 74 1.08 -6.04 -1.97
C LEU A 74 1.28 -7.56 -1.99
N GLU A 75 0.44 -8.31 -2.72
CA GLU A 75 0.62 -9.76 -2.88
C GLU A 75 1.92 -10.11 -3.61
N ARG A 76 2.35 -9.31 -4.60
CA ARG A 76 3.65 -9.49 -5.28
C ARG A 76 4.86 -9.20 -4.38
N MET A 77 4.63 -8.48 -3.29
CA MET A 77 5.67 -8.08 -2.33
C MET A 77 5.78 -9.01 -1.11
N ARG A 78 4.89 -10.00 -0.99
CA ARG A 78 5.12 -11.15 -0.11
C ARG A 78 6.36 -11.93 -0.57
#